data_AF-A0A7H1RNU0-F1
#
_entry.id   AF-A0A7H1RNU0-F1
#
_cell.length_a   1.000
_cell.length_b   1.000
_cell.length_c   1.000
_cell.angle_alpha   90.00
_cell.angle_beta   90.00
_cell.angle_gamma   90.00
#
_symmetry.space_group_name_H-M   'P 1'
#
loop_
_entity.id
_entity.type
_entity.pdbx_description
1 polymer ?
#
loop_
_entity_poly.entity_id
_entity_poly.type
_entity_poly.pdbx_seq_one_letter_code
_entity_poly.pdbx_strand_id
1 'polypeptide(L)'
;MPKEEWLTGSPVGFHGPWGTTYPANLRLKAADIDEAGWMEYTANLHTRPLMPDYSVRDMTAEDRLALYRFLRALGPAGTKAPGFLPPGQRPAPPYLQLVLPPPAG
;
A
#
# COMPACT_ATOMS: atom_id res chain seq x y z
N MET A 1 10.65 -14.91 -3.55
CA MET A 1 10.94 -13.76 -2.68
C MET A 1 11.34 -14.28 -1.32
N PRO A 2 12.58 -14.04 -0.85
CA PRO A 2 13.01 -14.35 0.51
C PRO A 2 12.07 -13.71 1.55
N LYS A 3 11.92 -14.34 2.72
CA LYS A 3 11.01 -13.86 3.78
C LYS A 3 11.38 -12.46 4.27
N GLU A 4 12.67 -12.14 4.20
CA GLU A 4 13.28 -10.87 4.59
C GLU A 4 12.79 -9.71 3.72
N GLU A 5 12.32 -9.97 2.51
CA GLU A 5 11.82 -8.97 1.54
C GLU A 5 10.29 -8.87 1.52
N TRP A 6 9.59 -9.68 2.31
CA TRP A 6 8.14 -9.64 2.33
C TRP A 6 7.62 -8.33 2.91
N LEU A 7 6.53 -7.82 2.33
CA LEU A 7 5.75 -6.70 2.87
C LEU A 7 6.52 -5.36 2.99
N THR A 8 7.61 -5.19 2.23
CA THR A 8 8.42 -3.95 2.19
C THR A 8 7.90 -2.89 1.21
N GLY A 9 6.74 -3.10 0.59
CA GLY A 9 6.18 -2.21 -0.42
C GLY A 9 6.93 -2.27 -1.76
N SER A 10 6.69 -1.29 -2.63
CA SER A 10 7.35 -1.21 -3.94
C SER A 10 7.54 0.23 -4.40
N PRO A 11 8.70 0.57 -5.01
CA PRO A 11 8.88 1.86 -5.67
C PRO A 11 8.20 1.93 -7.05
N VAL A 12 7.67 0.82 -7.58
CA VAL A 12 6.97 0.80 -8.86
C VAL A 12 5.60 1.46 -8.68
N GLY A 13 5.38 2.55 -9.41
CA GLY A 13 4.13 3.29 -9.37
C GLY A 13 3.05 2.66 -10.24
N PHE A 14 1.79 2.82 -9.85
CA PHE A 14 0.63 2.51 -10.67
C PHE A 14 -0.06 3.80 -11.10
N HIS A 15 0.08 4.12 -12.38
CA HIS A 15 -0.36 5.37 -12.99
C HIS A 15 -1.67 5.19 -13.75
N GLY A 16 -2.61 6.11 -13.55
CA GLY A 16 -3.86 6.18 -14.27
C GLY A 16 -4.54 7.55 -14.12
N PRO A 17 -5.81 7.67 -14.52
CA PRO A 17 -6.57 8.93 -14.38
C PRO A 17 -6.65 9.48 -12.96
N TRP A 18 -6.47 8.63 -11.94
CA TRP A 18 -6.41 9.01 -10.52
C TRP A 18 -5.04 9.52 -10.04
N GLY A 19 -4.03 9.57 -10.91
CA GLY A 19 -2.64 9.88 -10.56
C GLY A 19 -1.79 8.61 -10.42
N THR A 20 -0.71 8.69 -9.64
CA THR A 20 0.19 7.56 -9.38
C THR A 20 0.17 7.13 -7.92
N THR A 21 -0.11 5.86 -7.69
CA THR A 21 -0.13 5.22 -6.37
C THR A 21 1.05 4.26 -6.23
N TYR A 22 1.57 4.10 -5.01
CA TYR A 22 2.70 3.22 -4.71
C TYR A 22 2.30 2.25 -3.59
N PRO A 23 2.63 0.95 -3.72
CA PRO A 23 2.40 -0.01 -2.63
C PRO A 23 3.17 0.39 -1.38
N ALA A 24 2.44 0.64 -0.29
CA ALA A 24 3.02 1.08 0.97
C ALA A 24 3.89 -0.03 1.60
N ASN A 25 4.96 0.40 2.28
CA ASN A 25 5.78 -0.50 3.09
C ASN A 25 5.09 -0.76 4.44
N LEU A 26 4.49 -1.95 4.60
CA LEU A 26 3.73 -2.31 5.78
C LEU A 26 4.62 -2.53 7.00
N ARG A 27 5.87 -2.98 6.82
CA ARG A 27 6.83 -3.16 7.92
C ARG A 27 7.18 -1.83 8.57
N LEU A 28 7.39 -0.79 7.77
CA LEU A 28 7.62 0.56 8.28
C LEU A 28 6.34 1.15 8.90
N LYS A 29 5.17 0.92 8.29
CA LYS A 29 3.89 1.41 8.84
C LYS A 29 3.58 0.81 10.21
N ALA A 30 3.76 -0.51 10.38
CA ALA A 30 3.54 -1.18 11.67
C ALA A 30 4.62 -0.85 12.72
N ALA A 31 5.80 -0.40 12.30
CA ALA A 31 6.84 0.08 13.22
C ALA A 31 6.51 1.50 13.75
N ASP A 32 5.88 2.33 12.94
CA ASP A 32 5.56 3.74 13.20
C ASP A 32 4.33 3.94 14.13
N ILE A 33 3.38 3.00 14.13
CA ILE A 33 2.17 3.07 14.95
C ILE A 33 2.11 1.91 15.94
N ASP A 34 1.39 2.14 17.04
CA ASP A 34 1.12 1.10 18.05
C ASP A 34 -0.05 0.20 17.64
N GLU A 35 -0.36 -0.80 18.46
CA GLU A 35 -1.40 -1.79 18.17
C GLU A 35 -2.79 -1.13 18.04
N ALA A 36 -3.13 -0.22 18.95
CA ALA A 36 -4.41 0.49 18.92
C ALA A 36 -4.53 1.35 17.65
N GLY A 37 -3.49 2.10 17.30
CA GLY A 37 -3.42 2.88 16.07
C GLY A 37 -3.49 2.00 14.82
N TRP A 38 -2.89 0.81 14.83
CA TRP A 38 -3.00 -0.15 13.74
C TRP A 38 -4.44 -0.64 13.55
N MET A 39 -5.12 -0.99 14.63
CA MET A 39 -6.50 -1.48 14.57
C MET A 39 -7.45 -0.40 14.00
N GLU A 40 -7.30 0.84 14.45
CA GLU A 40 -8.09 1.97 13.93
C GLU A 40 -7.76 2.27 12.46
N TYR A 41 -6.47 2.29 12.11
CA TYR A 41 -6.01 2.52 10.75
C TYR A 41 -6.54 1.48 9.77
N THR A 42 -6.47 0.20 10.14
CA THR A 42 -6.90 -0.90 9.27
C THR A 42 -8.42 -1.05 9.19
N ALA A 43 -9.16 -0.66 10.23
CA ALA A 43 -10.63 -0.63 10.21
C ALA A 43 -11.17 0.36 9.17
N ASN A 44 -10.50 1.52 9.05
CA ASN A 44 -10.96 2.64 8.24
C ASN A 44 -10.14 2.84 6.97
N LEU A 45 -9.36 1.82 6.58
CA LEU A 45 -8.39 1.94 5.49
C LEU A 45 -9.07 2.22 4.15
N HIS A 46 -8.89 3.44 3.64
CA HIS A 46 -9.26 3.81 2.28
C HIS A 46 -8.01 4.28 1.56
N THR A 47 -7.64 3.53 0.55
CA THR A 47 -6.50 3.73 -0.32
C THR A 47 -6.98 4.13 -1.70
N ARG A 48 -6.01 4.58 -2.50
CA ARG A 48 -6.28 4.98 -3.88
C ARG A 48 -6.36 3.75 -4.79
N PRO A 49 -6.94 3.87 -6.01
CA PRO A 49 -7.19 2.73 -6.89
C PRO A 49 -6.00 1.80 -7.11
N LEU A 50 -6.33 0.53 -7.42
CA LEU A 50 -5.46 -0.67 -7.54
C LEU A 50 -4.98 -1.28 -6.24
N MET A 51 -4.95 -0.55 -5.12
CA MET A 51 -4.67 -1.14 -3.81
C MET A 51 -5.95 -1.74 -3.24
N PRO A 52 -5.99 -3.07 -2.94
CA PRO A 52 -7.20 -3.73 -2.47
C PRO A 52 -7.41 -3.52 -0.95
N ASP A 53 -7.64 -2.27 -0.52
CA ASP A 53 -7.82 -1.96 0.90
C ASP A 53 -8.99 -2.70 1.55
N TYR A 54 -10.05 -2.98 0.79
CA TYR A 54 -11.24 -3.68 1.24
C TYR A 54 -10.87 -5.04 1.80
N SER A 55 -9.85 -5.71 1.23
CA SER A 55 -9.38 -7.00 1.74
C SER A 55 -8.84 -6.91 3.17
N VAL A 56 -8.29 -5.76 3.57
CA VAL A 56 -7.85 -5.52 4.95
C VAL A 56 -9.02 -5.10 5.84
N ARG A 57 -9.97 -4.31 5.31
CA ARG A 57 -11.16 -3.90 6.07
C ARG A 57 -12.14 -5.05 6.35
N ASP A 58 -12.25 -5.99 5.43
CA ASP A 58 -13.15 -7.15 5.53
C ASP A 58 -12.59 -8.25 6.46
N MET A 59 -11.34 -8.14 6.91
CA MET A 59 -10.73 -9.03 7.90
C MET A 59 -11.35 -8.85 9.28
N THR A 60 -11.40 -9.95 10.04
CA THR A 60 -11.78 -9.91 11.46
C THR A 60 -10.80 -9.04 12.27
N ALA A 61 -11.19 -8.66 13.48
CA ALA A 61 -10.27 -7.92 14.36
C ALA A 61 -9.05 -8.78 14.71
N GLU A 62 -9.26 -10.07 14.92
CA GLU A 62 -8.23 -11.06 15.21
C GLU A 62 -7.23 -11.19 14.06
N ASP A 63 -7.70 -11.22 12.81
CA ASP A 63 -6.83 -11.29 11.63
C ASP A 63 -5.97 -10.03 11.47
N ARG A 64 -6.56 -8.85 11.67
CA ARG A 64 -5.82 -7.57 11.61
C ARG A 64 -4.78 -7.46 12.72
N LEU A 65 -5.10 -7.97 13.91
CA LEU A 65 -4.17 -8.07 15.03
C LEU A 65 -3.03 -9.08 14.75
N ALA A 66 -3.36 -10.25 14.18
CA ALA A 66 -2.37 -11.24 13.79
C ALA A 66 -1.40 -10.68 12.74
N LEU A 67 -1.91 -9.92 11.77
CA LEU A 67 -1.09 -9.22 10.78
C LEU A 67 -0.15 -8.20 11.41
N TYR A 68 -0.62 -7.40 12.38
CA TYR A 68 0.22 -6.48 13.14
C TYR A 68 1.36 -7.22 13.85
N ARG A 69 1.03 -8.26 14.63
CA ARG A 69 2.02 -9.05 15.37
C ARG A 69 3.03 -9.71 14.45
N PHE A 70 2.58 -10.22 13.31
CA PHE A 70 3.46 -10.77 12.28
C PHE A 70 4.43 -9.71 11.72
N LEU A 71 3.94 -8.52 11.38
CA LEU A 71 4.79 -7.41 10.91
C LEU A 71 5.80 -6.96 11.97
N ARG A 72 5.39 -6.88 13.24
CA ARG A 72 6.30 -6.55 14.36
C ARG A 72 7.36 -7.62 14.59
N ALA A 73 7.00 -8.89 14.47
CA ALA A 73 7.94 -10.01 14.60
C ALA A 73 8.96 -10.05 13.45
N LEU A 74 8.56 -9.65 12.24
CA LEU A 74 9.50 -9.46 11.14
C LEU A 74 10.45 -8.27 11.39
N GLY A 75 10.00 -7.24 12.11
CA GLY A 75 10.75 -6.01 12.35
C GLY A 75 10.76 -5.07 11.12
N PRO A 76 11.31 -3.85 11.22
CA PRO A 76 11.37 -2.91 10.10
C PRO A 76 12.35 -3.38 9.00
N ALA A 77 11.99 -3.16 7.73
CA ALA A 77 12.89 -3.37 6.59
C ALA A 77 12.46 -2.57 5.35
N GLY A 78 13.38 -2.45 4.39
CA GLY A 78 13.16 -1.74 3.13
C GLY A 78 13.13 -0.22 3.30
N THR A 79 12.67 0.48 2.27
CA THR A 79 12.56 1.95 2.25
C THR A 79 11.11 2.38 2.22
N LYS A 80 10.86 3.64 2.59
CA LYS A 80 9.54 4.26 2.45
C LYS A 80 9.18 4.32 0.96
N ALA A 81 7.98 3.86 0.61
CA ALA A 81 7.46 3.99 -0.75
C ALA A 81 7.34 5.48 -1.13
N PRO A 82 7.50 5.84 -2.41
CA PRO A 82 7.28 7.20 -2.87
C PRO A 82 5.88 7.72 -2.51
N GLY A 83 5.78 9.04 -2.36
CA GLY A 83 4.50 9.70 -2.13
C GLY A 83 3.58 9.59 -3.34
N PHE A 84 2.29 9.72 -3.10
CA PHE A 84 1.29 9.86 -4.16
C PHE A 84 1.62 11.03 -5.09
N LEU A 85 1.40 10.84 -6.39
CA LEU A 85 1.47 11.91 -7.38
C LEU A 85 0.07 12.16 -7.94
N PRO A 86 -0.41 13.42 -7.97
CA PRO A 86 -1.74 13.75 -8.49
C PRO A 86 -1.86 13.49 -10.00
N PRO A 87 -3.11 13.42 -10.53
CA PRO A 87 -3.36 13.33 -11.97
C PRO A 87 -2.58 14.39 -12.76
N GLY A 88 -2.11 14.01 -13.95
CA GLY A 88 -1.35 14.90 -14.84
C GLY A 88 0.16 14.95 -14.57
N GLN A 89 0.64 14.43 -13.43
CA GLN A 89 2.07 14.28 -13.19
C GLN A 89 2.57 12.91 -13.66
N ARG A 90 3.64 12.91 -14.47
CA ARG A 90 4.29 11.67 -14.93
C ARG A 90 5.23 11.15 -13.84
N PRO A 91 5.05 9.93 -13.31
CA PRO A 91 5.96 9.35 -12.35
C PRO A 91 7.33 9.03 -12.97
N ALA A 92 8.36 8.96 -12.12
CA ALA A 92 9.66 8.44 -12.53
C ALA A 92 9.54 6.94 -12.89
N PRO A 93 10.15 6.47 -13.99
CA PRO A 93 10.22 5.05 -14.30
C PRO A 93 10.99 4.25 -13.24
N PRO A 94 10.65 2.97 -13.00
CA PRO A 94 9.58 2.20 -13.65
C PRO A 94 8.19 2.41 -13.03
N TYR A 95 7.14 2.39 -13.86
CA TYR A 95 5.74 2.43 -13.43
C TYR A 95 4.84 1.63 -14.39
N LEU A 96 3.72 1.12 -13.89
CA LEU A 96 2.65 0.50 -14.66
C LEU A 96 1.60 1.57 -15.00
N GLN A 97 1.10 1.59 -16.23
CA GLN A 97 0.13 2.59 -16.68
C GLN A 97 -1.14 1.95 -17.20
N LEU A 98 -2.29 2.35 -16.65
CA LEU A 98 -3.59 2.06 -17.24
C LEU A 98 -3.82 3.01 -18.43
N VAL A 99 -3.88 2.45 -19.64
CA VAL A 99 -4.25 3.19 -20.86
C VAL A 99 -5.72 2.91 -21.13
N LEU A 100 -6.56 3.94 -20.97
CA LEU A 100 -7.98 3.84 -21.31
C LEU A 100 -8.16 3.91 -22.84
N PRO A 101 -9.13 3.17 -23.41
CA PRO A 101 -9.48 3.34 -24.81
C PRO A 101 -9.98 4.77 -25.06
N PRO A 102 -9.86 5.27 -26.30
CA PRO A 102 -10.49 6.54 -26.66
C PRO A 102 -12.01 6.46 -26.40
N PRO A 103 -12.66 7.58 -26.01
CA PRO A 103 -14.11 7.59 -25.84
C PRO A 103 -14.78 7.18 -27.16
N ALA A 104 -15.85 6.38 -27.06
CA ALA A 104 -16.69 6.07 -28.21
C ALA A 104 -17.28 7.38 -28.73
N GLY A 105 -17.03 7.67 -30.02
CA GLY A 105 -17.51 8.88 -30.69
C GLY A 105 -19.01 8.86 -30.98
#